data_AF-A0A3S4MJS1-F1
#
_entry.id   AF-A0A3S4MJS1-F1
#
_cell.length_a   1.000
_cell.length_b   1.000
_cell.length_c   1.000
_cell.angle_alpha   90.00
_cell.angle_beta   90.00
_cell.angle_gamma   90.00
#
_symmetry.space_group_name_H-M   'P 1'
#
loop_
_entity.id
_entity.type
_entity.pdbx_description
1 polymer ?
#
loop_
_entity_poly.entity_id
_entity_poly.type
_entity_poly.pdbx_seq_one_letter_code
_entity_poly.pdbx_strand_id
1 'polypeptide(L)'
;MIFAAATGRQYQPFEYYGHPQAERVIILMGSAIGTCEEVVDELLTRGEKVGVLKVRLYRPFSAKHLLQALPGSVRSVAVLDRTKEPGAQAEPLYLDVMTALAEAFNNGERETLPRVIGGRYGLSSKEFGPDCVLAVFAELNAAKPKARFTVGIYDDVTNLSLPLPENTLPNSAKLEALFYGLGSDGSVSATKNNIKIIGNSTPWYAQGYFVYDSKKAGGLTVSHLRVSEQPIRSAYLISQADFVGCHQLQFIDKYQMAETFKTWRHFPAQHAVQRR
;
A
#
# COMPACT_ATOMS: atom_id res chain seq x y z
N MET A 1 15.52 17.45 17.56
CA MET A 1 16.12 16.50 18.53
C MET A 1 15.19 16.12 19.68
N ILE A 2 14.34 17.02 20.20
CA ILE A 2 13.45 16.72 21.36
C ILE A 2 12.47 15.55 21.10
N PHE A 3 11.81 15.51 19.94
CA PHE A 3 10.82 14.47 19.63
C PHE A 3 11.41 13.04 19.60
N ALA A 4 12.59 12.88 18.99
CA ALA A 4 13.26 11.58 18.90
C ALA A 4 13.71 11.08 20.28
N ALA A 5 14.26 11.97 21.12
CA ALA A 5 14.64 11.63 22.48
C ALA A 5 13.43 11.22 23.34
N ALA A 6 12.29 11.89 23.17
CA ALA A 6 11.08 11.60 23.95
C ALA A 6 10.32 10.34 23.51
N THR A 7 10.39 9.97 22.23
CA THR A 7 9.53 8.90 21.67
C THR A 7 10.29 7.71 21.10
N GLY A 8 11.60 7.79 20.95
CA GLY A 8 12.41 6.81 20.24
C GLY A 8 12.24 6.82 18.71
N ARG A 9 11.29 7.60 18.17
CA ARG A 9 11.01 7.68 16.73
C ARG A 9 11.78 8.83 16.09
N GLN A 10 12.60 8.50 15.11
CA GLN A 10 13.38 9.47 14.35
C GLN A 10 12.73 9.70 12.99
N TYR A 11 12.77 10.94 12.52
CA TYR A 11 12.25 11.32 11.22
C TYR A 11 13.23 12.23 10.49
N GLN A 12 13.28 12.09 9.18
CA GLN A 12 14.03 12.96 8.27
C GLN A 12 13.08 13.52 7.19
N PRO A 13 13.42 14.64 6.52
CA PRO A 13 12.61 15.19 5.42
C PRO A 13 12.30 14.15 4.33
N PHE A 14 13.27 13.28 4.07
CA PHE A 14 13.19 12.14 3.18
C PHE A 14 13.81 10.93 3.89
N GLU A 15 13.12 9.79 3.86
CA GLU A 15 13.59 8.57 4.51
C GLU A 15 13.62 7.42 3.52
N TYR A 16 14.74 6.70 3.48
CA TYR A 16 14.88 5.52 2.63
C TYR A 16 14.62 4.24 3.41
N TYR A 17 14.00 3.26 2.77
CA TYR A 17 13.80 1.91 3.27
C TYR A 17 13.98 0.90 2.12
N GLY A 18 14.81 -0.12 2.32
CA GLY A 18 15.06 -1.16 1.32
C GLY A 18 16.53 -1.56 1.23
N HIS A 19 16.90 -2.16 0.11
CA HIS A 19 18.25 -2.66 -0.13
C HIS A 19 19.27 -1.50 -0.15
N PRO A 20 20.39 -1.53 0.61
CA PRO A 20 21.38 -0.45 0.60
C PRO A 20 21.97 -0.13 -0.78
N GLN A 21 21.96 -1.13 -1.68
CA GLN A 21 22.35 -1.02 -3.08
C GLN A 21 21.16 -1.22 -4.02
N ALA A 22 19.99 -0.64 -3.72
CA ALA A 22 18.81 -0.78 -4.57
C ALA A 22 19.05 -0.21 -5.97
N GLU A 23 18.52 -0.91 -6.97
CA GLU A 23 18.59 -0.52 -8.39
C GLU A 23 17.26 0.09 -8.86
N ARG A 24 16.14 -0.30 -8.23
CA ARG A 24 14.78 0.18 -8.51
C ARG A 24 14.16 0.77 -7.23
N VAL A 25 13.66 2.01 -7.28
CA VAL A 25 13.08 2.69 -6.12
C VAL A 25 11.72 3.31 -6.44
N ILE A 26 10.76 3.17 -5.52
CA ILE A 26 9.51 3.94 -5.53
C ILE A 26 9.68 5.17 -4.65
N ILE A 27 9.27 6.35 -5.11
CA ILE A 27 9.24 7.59 -4.33
C ILE A 27 7.78 8.03 -4.18
N LEU A 28 7.31 8.17 -2.94
CA LEU A 28 5.93 8.54 -2.67
C LEU A 28 5.75 9.24 -1.31
N MET A 29 4.56 9.79 -1.10
CA MET A 29 4.13 10.38 0.16
C MET A 29 2.82 9.76 0.67
N GLY A 30 2.57 9.87 1.97
CA GLY A 30 1.29 9.50 2.58
C GLY A 30 1.15 8.02 2.95
N SER A 31 -0.09 7.55 3.07
CA SER A 31 -0.43 6.25 3.68
C SER A 31 0.10 5.03 2.91
N ALA A 32 0.29 5.14 1.59
CA ALA A 32 0.78 4.04 0.76
C ALA A 32 2.22 3.63 1.07
N ILE A 33 2.97 4.44 1.83
CA ILE A 33 4.33 4.12 2.28
C ILE A 33 4.36 2.75 2.97
N GLY A 34 3.42 2.48 3.89
CA GLY A 34 3.40 1.22 4.64
C GLY A 34 3.22 0.00 3.73
N THR A 35 2.29 0.07 2.77
CA THR A 35 2.09 -0.96 1.75
C THR A 35 3.34 -1.18 0.91
N CYS A 36 4.04 -0.10 0.52
CA CYS A 36 5.29 -0.22 -0.22
C CYS A 36 6.39 -0.87 0.60
N GLU A 37 6.51 -0.58 1.90
CA GLU A 37 7.48 -1.23 2.78
C GLU A 37 7.21 -2.74 2.90
N GLU A 38 5.95 -3.16 3.07
CA GLU A 38 5.59 -4.59 3.14
C GLU A 38 6.00 -5.35 1.86
N VAL A 39 5.78 -4.74 0.70
CA VAL A 39 6.15 -5.34 -0.58
C VAL A 39 7.67 -5.34 -0.76
N VAL A 40 8.36 -4.27 -0.36
CA VAL A 40 9.82 -4.22 -0.35
C VAL A 40 10.38 -5.35 0.53
N ASP A 41 9.85 -5.56 1.74
CA ASP A 41 10.28 -6.64 2.64
C ASP A 41 10.22 -8.00 1.94
N GLU A 42 9.11 -8.32 1.29
CA GLU A 42 8.93 -9.56 0.55
C GLU A 42 9.91 -9.68 -0.63
N LEU A 43 10.06 -8.62 -1.44
CA LEU A 43 10.97 -8.63 -2.59
C LEU A 43 12.45 -8.76 -2.17
N LEU A 44 12.82 -8.22 -1.00
CA LEU A 44 14.16 -8.41 -0.44
C LEU A 44 14.43 -9.88 -0.10
N THR A 45 13.44 -10.61 0.42
CA THR A 45 13.60 -12.06 0.69
C THR A 45 13.85 -12.86 -0.59
N ARG A 46 13.38 -12.35 -1.74
CA ARG A 46 13.59 -12.92 -3.09
C ARG A 46 14.91 -12.48 -3.72
N GLY A 47 15.74 -11.71 -3.00
CA GLY A 47 17.02 -11.21 -3.48
C GLY A 47 16.91 -10.00 -4.43
N GLU A 48 15.73 -9.37 -4.54
CA GLU A 48 15.58 -8.20 -5.38
C GLU A 48 16.17 -6.95 -4.73
N LYS A 49 16.90 -6.16 -5.52
CA LYS A 49 17.49 -4.88 -5.09
C LYS A 49 16.51 -3.73 -5.25
N VAL A 50 15.50 -3.69 -4.40
CA VAL A 50 14.44 -2.67 -4.42
C VAL A 50 14.43 -1.81 -3.16
N GLY A 51 13.77 -0.65 -3.25
CA GLY A 51 13.47 0.15 -2.07
C GLY A 51 12.36 1.18 -2.28
N VAL A 52 12.05 1.88 -1.21
CA VAL A 52 11.08 2.97 -1.17
C VAL A 52 11.71 4.19 -0.50
N LEU A 53 11.52 5.37 -1.10
CA LEU A 53 11.87 6.65 -0.51
C LEU A 53 10.58 7.38 -0.12
N LYS A 54 10.51 7.72 1.16
CA LYS A 54 9.36 8.32 1.83
C LYS A 54 9.55 9.82 1.88
N VAL A 55 8.64 10.56 1.28
CA VAL A 55 8.62 12.03 1.37
C VAL A 55 7.84 12.42 2.62
N ARG A 56 8.53 13.02 3.60
CA ARG A 56 7.93 13.52 4.86
C ARG A 56 7.69 15.03 4.82
N LEU A 57 8.65 15.78 4.31
CA LEU A 57 8.56 17.21 4.13
C LEU A 57 8.50 17.55 2.64
N TYR A 58 7.28 17.75 2.12
CA TYR A 58 7.10 18.08 0.71
C TYR A 58 7.48 19.53 0.38
N ARG A 59 7.19 20.48 1.30
CA ARG A 59 7.56 21.89 1.14
C ARG A 59 8.08 22.48 2.45
N PRO A 60 9.19 23.26 2.43
CA PRO A 60 10.08 23.48 1.28
C PRO A 60 10.76 22.19 0.80
N PHE A 61 10.86 21.99 -0.52
CA PHE A 61 11.41 20.76 -1.10
C PHE A 61 12.94 20.83 -1.09
N SER A 62 13.59 19.94 -0.35
CA SER A 62 15.05 19.96 -0.24
C SER A 62 15.70 18.86 -1.11
N ALA A 63 16.11 19.24 -2.32
CA ALA A 63 16.83 18.34 -3.24
C ALA A 63 18.05 17.69 -2.57
N LYS A 64 18.82 18.46 -1.79
CA LYS A 64 19.95 17.95 -1.00
C LYS A 64 19.57 16.75 -0.13
N HIS A 65 18.51 16.84 0.66
CA HIS A 65 18.11 15.75 1.57
C HIS A 65 17.49 14.56 0.81
N LEU A 66 16.80 14.82 -0.30
CA LEU A 66 16.33 13.75 -1.21
C LEU A 66 17.51 12.95 -1.75
N LEU A 67 18.51 13.62 -2.30
CA LEU A 67 19.68 13.01 -2.92
C LEU A 67 20.55 12.25 -1.90
N GLN A 68 20.67 12.76 -0.68
CA GLN A 68 21.37 12.09 0.42
C GLN A 68 20.67 10.79 0.86
N ALA A 69 19.33 10.74 0.81
CA ALA A 69 18.57 9.55 1.16
C ALA A 69 18.54 8.50 0.04
N LEU A 70 18.71 8.90 -1.23
CA LEU A 70 18.59 8.02 -2.39
C LEU A 70 19.91 7.29 -2.70
N PRO A 71 19.96 5.93 -2.68
CA PRO A 71 21.19 5.20 -2.97
C PRO A 71 21.84 5.57 -4.31
N GLY A 72 23.17 5.56 -4.37
CA GLY A 72 23.94 5.85 -5.59
C GLY A 72 23.73 4.81 -6.70
N SER A 73 23.40 3.57 -6.32
CA SER A 73 23.15 2.44 -7.21
C SER A 73 21.83 2.51 -7.98
N VAL A 74 20.94 3.45 -7.65
CA VAL A 74 19.61 3.54 -8.26
C VAL A 74 19.73 3.83 -9.75
N ARG A 75 19.08 3.00 -10.57
CA ARG A 75 19.02 3.12 -12.04
C ARG A 75 17.63 3.41 -12.56
N SER A 76 16.57 3.03 -11.83
CA SER A 76 15.18 3.34 -12.19
C SER A 76 14.37 3.79 -10.98
N VAL A 77 13.54 4.80 -11.18
CA VAL A 77 12.69 5.42 -10.16
C VAL A 77 11.25 5.50 -10.66
N ALA A 78 10.28 5.07 -9.84
CA ALA A 78 8.87 5.37 -10.04
C ALA A 78 8.43 6.41 -9.01
N VAL A 79 7.93 7.55 -9.45
CA VAL A 79 7.35 8.57 -8.57
C VAL A 79 5.84 8.42 -8.58
N LEU A 80 5.25 8.24 -7.40
CA LEU A 80 3.81 8.01 -7.25
C LEU A 80 3.11 9.23 -6.66
N ASP A 81 2.21 9.79 -7.45
CA ASP A 81 1.40 10.95 -7.10
C ASP A 81 -0.05 10.53 -6.83
N ARG A 82 -0.60 11.02 -5.72
CA ARG A 82 -2.00 10.83 -5.34
C ARG A 82 -2.86 12.01 -5.78
N THR A 83 -2.63 12.49 -7.00
CA THR A 83 -3.34 13.60 -7.63
C THR A 83 -3.39 13.41 -9.15
N LYS A 84 -4.18 14.24 -9.83
CA LYS A 84 -4.19 14.35 -11.29
C LYS A 84 -4.27 15.83 -11.65
N GLU A 85 -3.31 16.30 -12.43
CA GLU A 85 -3.30 17.67 -12.98
C GLU A 85 -3.50 17.60 -14.50
N PRO A 86 -4.74 17.72 -15.00
CA PRO A 86 -5.02 17.61 -16.43
C PRO A 86 -4.27 18.67 -17.24
N GLY A 87 -3.54 18.26 -18.27
CA GLY A 87 -2.78 19.16 -19.14
C GLY A 87 -1.36 19.49 -18.66
N ALA A 88 -1.00 19.13 -17.42
CA ALA A 88 0.37 19.24 -16.94
C ALA A 88 1.29 18.19 -17.61
N GLN A 89 2.58 18.49 -17.69
CA GLN A 89 3.60 17.56 -18.24
C GLN A 89 3.77 16.30 -17.37
N ALA A 90 3.54 16.45 -16.07
CA ALA A 90 3.50 15.38 -15.08
C ALA A 90 2.90 15.91 -13.78
N GLU A 91 2.71 15.03 -12.82
CA GLU A 91 2.24 15.36 -11.48
C GLU A 91 3.32 16.04 -10.61
N PRO A 92 2.94 16.76 -9.54
CA PRO A 92 3.85 17.64 -8.81
C PRO A 92 5.08 16.95 -8.22
N LEU A 93 4.91 15.82 -7.53
CA LEU A 93 6.05 15.14 -6.91
C LEU A 93 7.01 14.58 -7.97
N TYR A 94 6.46 14.04 -9.07
CA TYR A 94 7.28 13.65 -10.21
C TYR A 94 8.14 14.81 -10.71
N LEU A 95 7.55 16.00 -10.91
CA LEU A 95 8.28 17.16 -11.43
C LEU A 95 9.41 17.57 -10.49
N ASP A 96 9.16 17.64 -9.19
CA ASP A 96 10.19 18.00 -8.20
C ASP A 96 11.35 16.99 -8.15
N VAL A 97 11.02 15.68 -8.16
CA VAL A 97 12.02 14.61 -8.15
C VAL A 97 12.85 14.62 -9.43
N MET A 98 12.19 14.78 -10.59
CA MET A 98 12.87 14.83 -11.88
C MET A 98 13.82 16.02 -11.96
N THR A 99 13.37 17.20 -11.52
CA THR A 99 14.22 18.40 -11.46
C THR A 99 15.43 18.18 -10.56
N ALA A 100 15.22 17.67 -9.34
CA ALA A 100 16.32 17.42 -8.40
C ALA A 100 17.35 16.41 -8.94
N LEU A 101 16.90 15.34 -9.61
CA LEU A 101 17.79 14.35 -10.22
C LEU A 101 18.53 14.91 -11.44
N ALA A 102 17.86 15.69 -12.29
CA ALA A 102 18.46 16.30 -13.47
C ALA A 102 19.52 17.34 -13.10
N GLU A 103 19.22 18.21 -12.13
CA GLU A 103 20.18 19.20 -11.62
C GLU A 103 21.41 18.53 -11.00
N ALA A 104 21.20 17.51 -10.17
CA ALA A 104 22.30 16.76 -9.56
C ALA A 104 23.20 16.07 -10.60
N PHE A 105 22.61 15.53 -11.67
CA PHE A 105 23.38 14.95 -12.78
C PHE A 105 24.16 16.03 -13.55
N ASN A 106 23.51 17.13 -13.92
CA ASN A 106 24.15 18.22 -14.68
C ASN A 106 25.29 18.90 -13.89
N ASN A 107 25.17 18.95 -12.56
CA ASN A 107 26.20 19.51 -11.68
C ASN A 107 27.31 18.50 -11.31
N GLY A 108 27.20 17.23 -11.74
CA GLY A 108 28.17 16.19 -11.41
C GLY A 108 28.06 15.64 -9.97
N GLU A 109 27.00 15.96 -9.23
CA GLU A 109 26.72 15.39 -7.90
C GLU A 109 26.27 13.92 -7.98
N ARG A 110 25.76 13.50 -9.16
CA ARG A 110 25.47 12.10 -9.48
C ARG A 110 26.09 11.71 -10.82
N GLU A 111 26.70 10.53 -10.84
CA GLU A 111 27.31 9.95 -12.05
C GLU A 111 26.28 9.59 -13.13
N THR A 112 25.06 9.21 -12.73
CA THR A 112 24.01 8.78 -13.66
C THR A 112 22.69 9.46 -13.33
N LEU A 113 21.95 9.84 -14.37
CA LEU A 113 20.53 10.20 -14.28
C LEU A 113 19.67 8.93 -14.34
N PRO A 114 19.02 8.50 -13.25
CA PRO A 114 18.16 7.32 -13.28
C PRO A 114 16.98 7.52 -14.23
N ARG A 115 16.48 6.44 -14.83
CA ARG A 115 15.22 6.47 -15.58
C ARG A 115 14.07 6.75 -14.62
N VAL A 116 13.33 7.84 -14.82
CA VAL A 116 12.19 8.21 -13.96
C VAL A 116 10.87 8.01 -14.70
N ILE A 117 9.94 7.27 -14.09
CA ILE A 117 8.56 7.10 -14.56
C ILE A 117 7.58 7.69 -13.53
N GLY A 118 6.44 8.22 -14.00
CA GLY A 118 5.43 8.87 -13.16
C GLY A 118 4.14 8.05 -13.11
N GLY A 119 3.66 7.77 -11.90
CA GLY A 119 2.45 6.98 -11.68
C GLY A 119 1.41 7.73 -10.88
N ARG A 120 0.15 7.63 -11.29
CA ARG A 120 -1.00 8.06 -10.46
C ARG A 120 -1.63 6.89 -9.74
N TYR A 121 -1.94 7.06 -8.47
CA TYR A 121 -2.60 6.04 -7.66
C TYR A 121 -3.63 6.66 -6.70
N GLY A 122 -4.52 5.82 -6.16
CA GLY A 122 -5.27 6.13 -4.95
C GLY A 122 -6.21 7.35 -4.98
N LEU A 123 -6.57 7.85 -6.17
CA LEU A 123 -7.51 8.98 -6.32
C LEU A 123 -8.86 8.62 -5.70
N SER A 124 -9.42 9.54 -4.92
CA SER A 124 -10.72 9.35 -4.25
C SER A 124 -10.79 8.06 -3.42
N SER A 125 -9.70 7.74 -2.72
CA SER A 125 -9.59 6.51 -1.91
C SER A 125 -9.68 5.21 -2.71
N LYS A 126 -9.38 5.25 -4.01
CA LYS A 126 -9.17 4.01 -4.78
C LYS A 126 -8.12 3.14 -4.09
N GLU A 127 -8.37 1.83 -4.07
CA GLU A 127 -7.51 0.88 -3.40
C GLU A 127 -6.07 0.91 -3.94
N PHE A 128 -5.11 0.79 -3.04
CA PHE A 128 -3.69 0.65 -3.36
C PHE A 128 -3.09 -0.43 -2.47
N GLY A 129 -3.29 -1.68 -2.91
CA GLY A 129 -2.80 -2.88 -2.23
C GLY A 129 -1.41 -3.32 -2.71
N PRO A 130 -0.92 -4.45 -2.19
CA PRO A 130 0.38 -5.01 -2.57
C PRO A 130 0.52 -5.33 -4.06
N ASP A 131 -0.56 -5.78 -4.70
CA ASP A 131 -0.66 -6.03 -6.14
C ASP A 131 -0.31 -4.78 -6.98
N CYS A 132 -0.78 -3.60 -6.56
CA CYS A 132 -0.46 -2.33 -7.19
C CYS A 132 1.04 -2.02 -7.08
N VAL A 133 1.64 -2.24 -5.92
CA VAL A 133 3.08 -2.00 -5.72
C VAL A 133 3.93 -2.98 -6.54
N LEU A 134 3.53 -4.26 -6.55
CA LEU A 134 4.17 -5.30 -7.38
C LEU A 134 4.12 -4.92 -8.87
N ALA A 135 2.98 -4.43 -9.36
CA ALA A 135 2.84 -3.93 -10.73
C ALA A 135 3.82 -2.77 -11.02
N VAL A 136 3.99 -1.84 -10.08
CA VAL A 136 4.96 -0.72 -10.24
C VAL A 136 6.40 -1.21 -10.29
N PHE A 137 6.80 -2.17 -9.43
CA PHE A 137 8.15 -2.74 -9.49
C PHE A 137 8.39 -3.59 -10.74
N ALA A 138 7.37 -4.29 -11.23
CA ALA A 138 7.41 -5.01 -12.51
C ALA A 138 7.59 -4.03 -13.67
N GLU A 139 6.87 -2.91 -13.66
CA GLU A 139 7.01 -1.85 -14.65
C GLU A 139 8.42 -1.25 -14.63
N LEU A 140 8.99 -0.98 -13.45
CA LEU A 140 10.38 -0.51 -13.33
C LEU A 140 11.41 -1.49 -13.90
N ASN A 141 11.11 -2.79 -13.87
CA ASN A 141 11.96 -3.85 -14.42
C ASN A 141 11.74 -4.07 -15.93
N ALA A 142 10.70 -3.49 -16.52
CA ALA A 142 10.42 -3.66 -17.94
C ALA A 142 11.54 -3.02 -18.81
N ALA A 143 11.80 -3.64 -19.95
CA ALA A 143 12.76 -3.11 -20.93
C ALA A 143 12.32 -1.72 -21.43
N LYS A 144 11.01 -1.54 -21.67
CA LYS A 144 10.40 -0.29 -22.13
C LYS A 144 9.21 0.07 -21.24
N PRO A 145 9.45 0.68 -20.06
CA PRO A 145 8.36 1.07 -19.18
C PRO A 145 7.58 2.24 -19.78
N LYS A 146 6.30 2.32 -19.43
CA LYS A 146 5.44 3.48 -19.62
C LYS A 146 6.03 4.65 -18.83
N ALA A 147 6.32 5.74 -19.54
CA ALA A 147 6.80 6.97 -18.89
C ALA A 147 5.76 7.57 -17.93
N ARG A 148 4.47 7.37 -18.23
CA ARG A 148 3.33 7.76 -17.40
C ARG A 148 2.37 6.59 -17.28
N PHE A 149 1.86 6.33 -16.09
CA PHE A 149 0.92 5.24 -15.86
C PHE A 149 -0.13 5.58 -14.78
N THR A 150 -1.16 4.75 -14.72
CA THR A 150 -2.11 4.66 -13.60
C THR A 150 -2.04 3.27 -13.01
N VAL A 151 -2.35 3.11 -11.72
CA VAL A 151 -2.39 1.80 -11.07
C VAL A 151 -3.62 1.69 -10.17
N GLY A 152 -4.24 0.50 -10.15
CA GLY A 152 -5.49 0.23 -9.42
C GLY A 152 -6.77 0.44 -10.24
N ILE A 153 -6.69 0.85 -11.51
CA ILE A 153 -7.83 0.95 -12.44
C ILE A 153 -7.58 0.15 -13.71
N TYR A 154 -8.64 -0.15 -14.45
CA TYR A 154 -8.56 -0.58 -15.84
C TYR A 154 -8.86 0.63 -16.73
N ASP A 155 -7.88 1.07 -17.51
CA ASP A 155 -7.98 2.19 -18.45
C ASP A 155 -7.80 1.66 -19.87
N ASP A 156 -8.91 1.33 -20.51
CA ASP A 156 -9.02 0.84 -21.89
C ASP A 156 -9.06 1.96 -22.93
N VAL A 157 -9.10 3.22 -22.50
CA VAL A 157 -9.14 4.38 -23.40
C VAL A 157 -7.72 4.89 -23.67
N THR A 158 -6.99 5.28 -22.62
CA THR A 158 -5.62 5.80 -22.78
C THR A 158 -4.53 4.75 -22.57
N ASN A 159 -4.92 3.54 -22.16
CA ASN A 159 -4.01 2.41 -21.96
C ASN A 159 -2.84 2.74 -21.00
N LEU A 160 -3.09 3.60 -20.01
CA LEU A 160 -2.08 3.99 -19.02
C LEU A 160 -2.07 3.04 -17.81
N SER A 161 -3.13 2.25 -17.60
CA SER A 161 -3.21 1.33 -16.47
C SER A 161 -2.17 0.22 -16.54
N LEU A 162 -1.48 -0.03 -15.43
CA LEU A 162 -0.63 -1.20 -15.27
C LEU A 162 -1.47 -2.46 -15.00
N PRO A 163 -1.10 -3.62 -15.59
CA PRO A 163 -1.71 -4.89 -15.23
C PRO A 163 -1.35 -5.25 -13.79
N LEU A 164 -2.32 -5.71 -13.02
CA LEU A 164 -2.13 -6.11 -11.62
C LEU A 164 -1.77 -7.61 -11.56
N PRO A 165 -0.60 -7.98 -11.03
CA PRO A 165 -0.29 -9.38 -10.77
C PRO A 165 -1.09 -9.90 -9.58
N GLU A 166 -1.12 -11.23 -9.42
CA GLU A 166 -1.66 -11.84 -8.20
C GLU A 166 -0.86 -11.37 -6.97
N ASN A 167 -1.57 -11.09 -5.88
CA ASN A 167 -0.91 -10.74 -4.63
C ASN A 167 -0.22 -11.98 -4.03
N THR A 168 1.10 -11.97 -4.03
CA THR A 168 1.94 -13.06 -3.52
C THR A 168 2.52 -12.80 -2.13
N LEU A 169 2.13 -11.72 -1.46
CA LEU A 169 2.67 -11.42 -0.14
C LEU A 169 2.15 -12.42 0.90
N PRO A 170 3.03 -12.92 1.79
CA PRO A 170 2.60 -13.75 2.91
C PRO A 170 1.77 -12.90 3.87
N ASN A 171 0.72 -13.49 4.45
CA ASN A 171 0.00 -12.83 5.52
C ASN A 171 0.83 -12.92 6.83
N SER A 172 1.21 -11.76 7.36
CA SER A 172 1.95 -11.60 8.61
C SER A 172 1.07 -11.32 9.83
N ALA A 173 -0.20 -10.99 9.64
CA ALA A 173 -1.16 -10.77 10.70
C ALA A 173 -1.56 -12.09 11.39
N LYS A 174 -1.76 -12.02 12.71
CA LYS A 174 -2.30 -13.14 13.51
C LYS A 174 -3.78 -13.37 13.21
N LEU A 175 -4.50 -12.31 12.88
CA LEU A 175 -5.91 -12.34 12.54
C LEU A 175 -6.21 -11.23 11.54
N GLU A 176 -6.84 -11.60 10.42
CA GLU A 176 -7.57 -10.68 9.56
C GLU A 176 -9.06 -11.05 9.59
N ALA A 177 -9.90 -10.11 10.00
CA ALA A 177 -11.33 -10.33 10.14
C ALA A 177 -12.14 -9.27 9.40
N LEU A 178 -13.23 -9.72 8.78
CA LEU A 178 -14.24 -8.89 8.13
C LEU A 178 -15.56 -9.00 8.88
N PHE A 179 -16.22 -7.88 9.12
CA PHE A 179 -17.55 -7.85 9.72
C PHE A 179 -18.51 -7.06 8.82
N TYR A 180 -19.49 -7.77 8.27
CA TYR A 180 -20.55 -7.23 7.43
C TYR A 180 -21.77 -6.91 8.30
N GLY A 181 -22.11 -5.63 8.37
CA GLY A 181 -23.22 -5.12 9.18
C GLY A 181 -24.05 -4.08 8.43
N LEU A 182 -25.19 -3.74 9.00
CA LEU A 182 -26.09 -2.69 8.51
C LEU A 182 -25.78 -1.35 9.19
N GLY A 183 -25.93 -0.25 8.44
CA GLY A 183 -25.86 1.09 9.02
C GLY A 183 -26.85 1.23 10.19
N SER A 184 -26.30 1.49 11.38
CA SER A 184 -26.99 1.63 12.68
C SER A 184 -27.28 0.34 13.46
N ASP A 185 -26.74 -0.83 13.07
CA ASP A 185 -26.94 -2.08 13.83
C ASP A 185 -25.92 -2.32 14.96
N GLY A 186 -24.95 -1.43 15.12
CA GLY A 186 -23.91 -1.51 16.16
C GLY A 186 -22.64 -2.26 15.76
N SER A 187 -22.57 -2.90 14.58
CA SER A 187 -21.43 -3.73 14.14
C SER A 187 -20.09 -2.98 14.14
N VAL A 188 -20.09 -1.76 13.60
CA VAL A 188 -18.92 -0.89 13.55
C VAL A 188 -18.46 -0.53 14.97
N SER A 189 -19.40 -0.18 15.86
CA SER A 189 -19.10 0.20 17.24
C SER A 189 -18.54 -0.97 18.04
N ALA A 190 -19.11 -2.17 17.85
CA ALA A 190 -18.61 -3.40 18.45
C ALA A 190 -17.18 -3.71 17.98
N THR A 191 -16.92 -3.59 16.67
CA THR A 191 -15.57 -3.82 16.12
C THR A 191 -14.55 -2.79 16.63
N LYS A 192 -14.94 -1.51 16.74
CA LYS A 192 -14.10 -0.47 17.40
C LYS A 192 -13.79 -0.82 18.85
N ASN A 193 -14.75 -1.39 19.58
CA ASN A 193 -14.54 -1.82 20.95
C ASN A 193 -13.57 -3.01 21.01
N ASN A 194 -13.73 -4.00 20.12
CA ASN A 194 -12.81 -5.13 20.02
C ASN A 194 -11.37 -4.67 19.79
N ILE A 195 -11.14 -3.69 18.90
CA ILE A 195 -9.80 -3.11 18.67
C ILE A 195 -9.22 -2.53 19.96
N LYS A 196 -10.02 -1.77 20.73
CA LYS A 196 -9.58 -1.19 22.01
C LYS A 196 -9.28 -2.26 23.04
N ILE A 197 -10.15 -3.26 23.17
CA ILE A 197 -9.96 -4.37 24.13
C ILE A 197 -8.67 -5.11 23.79
N ILE A 198 -8.47 -5.50 22.53
CA ILE A 198 -7.27 -6.22 22.07
C ILE A 198 -6.03 -5.35 22.29
N GLY A 199 -6.03 -4.10 21.83
CA GLY A 199 -4.87 -3.21 21.94
C GLY A 199 -4.51 -2.80 23.37
N ASN A 200 -5.48 -2.79 24.30
CA ASN A 200 -5.22 -2.45 25.72
C ASN A 200 -4.93 -3.68 26.59
N SER A 201 -5.37 -4.86 26.18
CA SER A 201 -5.29 -6.08 27.02
C SER A 201 -4.26 -7.09 26.50
N THR A 202 -3.64 -6.82 25.35
CA THR A 202 -2.61 -7.68 24.73
C THR A 202 -1.43 -6.84 24.27
N PRO A 203 -0.24 -7.41 24.08
CA PRO A 203 0.89 -6.70 23.49
C PRO A 203 0.78 -6.53 21.97
N TRP A 204 -0.31 -7.02 21.35
CA TRP A 204 -0.46 -7.03 19.90
C TRP A 204 -0.91 -5.67 19.36
N TYR A 205 -0.47 -5.39 18.14
CA TYR A 205 -0.96 -4.27 17.35
C TYR A 205 -2.34 -4.60 16.80
N ALA A 206 -3.29 -3.66 16.92
CA ALA A 206 -4.63 -3.78 16.37
C ALA A 206 -4.92 -2.62 15.40
N GLN A 207 -5.47 -2.94 14.23
CA GLN A 207 -5.84 -1.98 13.19
C GLN A 207 -7.31 -2.16 12.83
N GLY A 208 -8.02 -1.05 12.65
CA GLY A 208 -9.39 -1.03 12.15
C GLY A 208 -9.57 -0.07 10.98
N TYR A 209 -10.25 -0.53 9.93
CA TYR A 209 -10.75 0.31 8.85
C TYR A 209 -12.22 0.02 8.60
N PHE A 210 -13.03 1.04 8.31
CA PHE A 210 -14.48 0.91 8.24
C PHE A 210 -14.99 1.50 6.94
N VAL A 211 -15.55 0.64 6.09
CA VAL A 211 -16.19 1.03 4.83
C VAL A 211 -17.68 1.24 5.12
N TYR A 212 -18.19 2.40 4.73
CA TYR A 212 -19.61 2.76 4.84
C TYR A 212 -20.18 3.01 3.45
N ASP A 213 -21.45 2.67 3.27
CA ASP A 213 -22.24 3.20 2.16
C ASP A 213 -22.41 4.73 2.30
N SER A 214 -22.62 5.39 1.17
CA SER A 214 -23.02 6.80 1.09
C SER A 214 -24.39 7.09 1.71
N LYS A 215 -25.24 6.06 1.87
CA LYS A 215 -26.55 6.17 2.50
C LYS A 215 -26.41 6.43 4.01
N LYS A 216 -27.16 7.43 4.50
CA LYS A 216 -27.16 7.83 5.93
C LYS A 216 -27.56 6.70 6.89
N ALA A 217 -28.44 5.78 6.47
CA ALA A 217 -28.89 4.63 7.26
C ALA A 217 -29.27 3.46 6.35
N GLY A 218 -29.23 2.24 6.87
CA GLY A 218 -29.64 1.02 6.15
C GLY A 218 -28.70 0.60 5.01
N GLY A 219 -27.57 1.27 4.82
CA GLY A 219 -26.51 0.87 3.89
C GLY A 219 -25.63 -0.25 4.45
N LEU A 220 -24.89 -0.93 3.57
CA LEU A 220 -23.87 -1.90 3.98
C LEU A 220 -22.73 -1.18 4.73
N THR A 221 -22.24 -1.82 5.78
CA THR A 221 -20.97 -1.48 6.41
C THR A 221 -20.07 -2.70 6.43
N VAL A 222 -18.78 -2.51 6.13
CA VAL A 222 -17.77 -3.57 6.21
C VAL A 222 -16.64 -3.08 7.10
N SER A 223 -16.44 -3.77 8.21
CA SER A 223 -15.35 -3.47 9.14
C SER A 223 -14.20 -4.43 8.89
N HIS A 224 -13.02 -3.87 8.64
CA HIS A 224 -11.76 -4.59 8.47
C HIS A 224 -10.97 -4.49 9.77
N LEU A 225 -10.64 -5.64 10.34
CA LEU A 225 -9.86 -5.77 11.57
C LEU A 225 -8.60 -6.56 11.28
N ARG A 226 -7.43 -6.01 11.63
CA ARG A 226 -6.18 -6.76 11.68
C ARG A 226 -5.62 -6.77 13.09
N VAL A 227 -5.06 -7.90 13.49
CA VAL A 227 -4.29 -8.07 14.72
C VAL A 227 -2.96 -8.70 14.36
N SER A 228 -1.86 -8.17 14.90
CA SER A 228 -0.51 -8.66 14.61
C SER A 228 0.43 -8.50 15.80
N GLU A 229 1.42 -9.39 15.91
CA GLU A 229 2.53 -9.23 16.84
C GLU A 229 3.51 -8.13 16.40
N GLN A 230 3.52 -7.80 15.11
CA GLN A 230 4.37 -6.77 14.53
C GLN A 230 3.55 -5.51 14.18
N PRO A 231 4.18 -4.33 14.09
CA PRO A 231 3.48 -3.12 13.64
C PRO A 231 2.79 -3.33 12.29
N ILE A 232 1.49 -3.02 12.22
CA ILE A 232 0.69 -3.22 11.02
C ILE A 232 0.90 -2.04 10.06
N ARG A 233 1.49 -2.30 8.89
CA ARG A 233 1.72 -1.32 7.82
C ARG A 233 0.68 -1.37 6.71
N SER A 234 -0.24 -2.35 6.77
CA SER A 234 -1.21 -2.70 5.74
C SER A 234 -2.30 -1.63 5.60
N ALA A 235 -2.00 -0.57 4.86
CA ALA A 235 -2.92 0.55 4.61
C ALA A 235 -3.86 0.29 3.42
N TYR A 236 -4.38 -0.93 3.34
CA TYR A 236 -5.28 -1.44 2.30
C TYR A 236 -6.34 -2.37 2.90
N LEU A 237 -7.42 -2.62 2.18
CA LEU A 237 -8.51 -3.49 2.62
C LEU A 237 -8.06 -4.96 2.70
N ILE A 238 -8.69 -5.70 3.61
CA ILE A 238 -8.52 -7.16 3.69
C ILE A 238 -9.26 -7.78 2.50
N SER A 239 -8.55 -8.50 1.63
CA SER A 239 -9.11 -9.26 0.51
C SER A 239 -9.32 -10.74 0.84
N GLN A 240 -8.55 -11.28 1.79
CA GLN A 240 -8.59 -12.66 2.23
C GLN A 240 -8.52 -12.72 3.76
N ALA A 241 -9.64 -13.05 4.41
CA ALA A 241 -9.80 -13.03 5.86
C ALA A 241 -9.74 -14.43 6.48
N ASP A 242 -9.25 -14.48 7.72
CA ASP A 242 -9.34 -15.66 8.59
C ASP A 242 -10.76 -15.84 9.15
N PHE A 243 -11.45 -14.73 9.38
CA PHE A 243 -12.79 -14.70 9.96
C PHE A 243 -13.70 -13.73 9.19
N VAL A 244 -14.91 -14.17 8.89
CA VAL A 244 -15.95 -13.32 8.30
C VAL A 244 -17.22 -13.41 9.15
N GLY A 245 -17.57 -12.30 9.80
CA GLY A 245 -18.83 -12.15 10.52
C GLY A 245 -19.89 -11.53 9.62
N CYS A 246 -21.04 -12.18 9.49
CA CYS A 246 -22.22 -11.64 8.82
C CYS A 246 -23.31 -11.38 9.86
N HIS A 247 -23.62 -10.12 10.14
CA HIS A 247 -24.59 -9.75 11.18
C HIS A 247 -26.02 -9.56 10.65
N GLN A 248 -26.22 -9.73 9.33
CA GLN A 248 -27.51 -9.59 8.67
C GLN A 248 -27.71 -10.75 7.69
N LEU A 249 -28.63 -11.66 7.98
CA LEU A 249 -28.86 -12.87 7.17
C LEU A 249 -29.08 -12.55 5.68
N GLN A 250 -29.79 -11.46 5.38
CA GLN A 250 -30.05 -10.99 4.02
C GLN A 250 -28.78 -10.69 3.18
N PHE A 251 -27.61 -10.58 3.79
CA PHE A 251 -26.35 -10.33 3.08
C PHE A 251 -25.75 -11.61 2.49
N ILE A 252 -26.12 -12.79 3.01
CA ILE A 252 -25.62 -14.08 2.54
C ILE A 252 -25.93 -14.28 1.06
N ASP A 253 -27.14 -13.94 0.63
CA ASP A 253 -27.58 -14.11 -0.76
C ASP A 253 -27.22 -12.91 -1.66
N LYS A 254 -26.76 -11.80 -1.07
CA LYS A 254 -26.51 -10.53 -1.79
C LYS A 254 -25.05 -10.25 -2.06
N TYR A 255 -24.16 -10.70 -1.17
CA TYR A 255 -22.74 -10.38 -1.24
C TYR A 255 -21.92 -11.67 -1.22
N GLN A 256 -20.89 -11.72 -2.06
CA GLN A 256 -19.94 -12.83 -2.17
C GLN A 256 -18.96 -12.88 -0.98
N MET A 257 -19.48 -12.87 0.26
CA MET A 257 -18.66 -12.87 1.48
C MET A 257 -17.79 -14.13 1.58
N ALA A 258 -18.28 -15.26 1.09
CA ALA A 258 -17.55 -16.52 1.15
C ALA A 258 -16.26 -16.53 0.31
N GLU A 259 -16.19 -15.73 -0.75
CA GLU A 259 -14.99 -15.61 -1.61
C GLU A 259 -13.85 -14.86 -0.90
N THR A 260 -14.17 -14.14 0.18
CA THR A 260 -13.19 -13.42 0.99
C THR A 260 -12.53 -14.30 2.04
N PHE A 261 -12.95 -15.55 2.23
CA PHE A 261 -12.23 -16.46 3.12
C PHE A 261 -10.92 -16.88 2.49
N LYS A 262 -9.85 -16.89 3.30
CA LYS A 262 -8.62 -17.58 2.92
C LYS A 262 -8.95 -19.02 2.55
N THR A 263 -8.43 -19.45 1.40
CA THR A 263 -8.48 -20.87 1.03
C THR A 263 -7.73 -21.65 2.10
N TRP A 264 -8.43 -22.53 2.83
CA TRP A 264 -7.83 -23.43 3.82
C TRP A 264 -6.74 -24.27 3.14
N ARG A 265 -5.47 -23.85 3.24
CA ARG A 265 -4.33 -24.66 2.81
C ARG A 265 -4.13 -25.77 3.84
N HIS A 266 -4.48 -27.00 3.43
CA HIS A 266 -4.21 -28.29 4.07
C HIS A 266 -5.10 -28.70 5.26
N PHE A 267 -6.21 -29.37 4.93
CA PHE A 267 -6.51 -30.67 5.55
C PHE A 267 -6.26 -31.75 4.48
N PRO A 268 -5.54 -32.85 4.77
CA PRO A 268 -5.53 -33.99 3.88
C PRO A 268 -6.99 -34.46 3.72
N ALA A 269 -7.44 -34.58 2.47
CA ALA A 269 -8.78 -34.99 2.14
C ALA A 269 -9.09 -36.37 2.72
N GLN A 270 -9.75 -36.40 3.87
CA GLN A 270 -10.59 -37.51 4.26
C GLN A 270 -11.98 -36.93 4.52
N HIS A 271 -12.92 -37.40 3.68
CA HIS A 271 -14.34 -37.06 3.64
C HIS A 271 -14.70 -35.81 2.84
N ALA A 272 -14.70 -36.00 1.51
CA ALA A 272 -15.57 -35.25 0.61
C ALA A 272 -17.04 -35.41 1.07
N VAL A 273 -17.68 -34.31 1.47
CA VAL A 273 -19.15 -34.23 1.50
C VAL A 273 -19.58 -33.36 0.34
N GLN A 274 -20.30 -34.02 -0.56
CA GLN A 274 -20.88 -33.54 -1.80
C GLN A 274 -21.81 -32.35 -1.53
N ARG A 275 -21.64 -31.26 -2.29
CA ARG A 275 -22.62 -30.16 -2.35
C ARG A 275 -23.96 -30.71 -2.83
N ARG A 276 -25.04 -30.36 -2.12
CA ARG A 276 -26.37 -30.22 -2.70
C ARG A 276 -26.73 -28.75 -2.66
#